data_AF-A0A0B2UGW3-F1
#
_entry.id   AF-A0A0B2UGW3-F1
#
_cell.length_a   1.000
_cell.length_b   1.000
_cell.length_c   1.000
_cell.angle_alpha   90.00
_cell.angle_beta   90.00
_cell.angle_gamma   90.00
#
_symmetry.space_group_name_H-M   'P 1'
#
loop_
_entity.id
_entity.type
_entity.pdbx_description
1 polymer ?
#
loop_
_entity_poly.entity_id
_entity_poly.type
_entity_poly.pdbx_seq_one_letter_code
_entity_poly.pdbx_strand_id
1 'polypeptide(L)'
;MDEKANLETQSLLLEAIHKARDEVKPDNGRISIAEMISNYTTGELILNPNFQRMFRWSPVQKSRLIESILLGIPLPPLFIAQDKNGIDTVIDGVQRLSTILEFTKKSFCDI
;
A
#
# COMPACT_ATOMS: atom_id res chain seq x y z
N MET A 1 -45.08 11.79 -2.49
CA MET A 1 -44.66 10.66 -1.63
C MET A 1 -43.18 10.34 -1.82
N ASP A 2 -42.53 10.83 -2.89
CA ASP A 2 -41.12 10.54 -3.22
C ASP A 2 -40.07 11.41 -2.51
N GLU A 3 -40.43 12.59 -2.01
CA GLU A 3 -39.43 13.53 -1.47
C GLU A 3 -38.93 13.14 -0.07
N LYS A 4 -39.81 12.59 0.78
CA LYS A 4 -39.43 12.10 2.13
C LYS A 4 -38.54 10.87 2.08
N ALA A 5 -38.81 9.94 1.17
CA ALA A 5 -37.98 8.74 0.98
C ALA A 5 -36.57 9.11 0.47
N ASN A 6 -36.45 10.14 -0.37
CA ASN A 6 -35.17 10.64 -0.85
C ASN A 6 -34.35 11.32 0.27
N LEU A 7 -35.01 12.12 1.12
CA LEU A 7 -34.37 12.76 2.28
C LEU A 7 -33.89 11.73 3.32
N GLU A 8 -34.68 10.69 3.60
CA GLU A 8 -34.27 9.61 4.50
C GLU A 8 -33.07 8.84 3.93
N THR A 9 -33.08 8.54 2.63
CA THR A 9 -31.96 7.87 1.94
C THR A 9 -30.69 8.71 1.98
N GLN A 10 -30.80 10.03 1.78
CA GLN A 10 -29.67 10.95 1.90
C GLN A 10 -29.11 10.98 3.33
N SER A 11 -29.97 10.95 4.35
CA SER A 11 -29.52 10.92 5.74
C SER A 11 -28.78 9.63 6.08
N LEU A 12 -29.29 8.48 5.64
CA LEU A 12 -28.67 7.17 5.83
C LEU A 12 -27.32 7.07 5.11
N LEU A 13 -27.23 7.62 3.91
CA LEU A 13 -25.96 7.69 3.17
C LEU A 13 -24.94 8.56 3.91
N LEU A 14 -25.34 9.72 4.42
CA LEU A 14 -24.46 10.60 5.18
C LEU A 14 -23.97 9.93 6.47
N GLU A 15 -24.83 9.24 7.20
CA GLU A 15 -24.44 8.46 8.38
C GLU A 15 -23.45 7.34 8.03
N ALA A 16 -23.69 6.62 6.94
CA ALA A 16 -22.78 5.57 6.47
C ALA A 16 -21.40 6.13 6.07
N ILE A 17 -21.36 7.28 5.39
CA ILE A 17 -20.12 7.97 5.02
C ILE A 17 -19.37 8.43 6.27
N HIS A 18 -20.06 9.04 7.25
CA HIS A 18 -19.44 9.49 8.50
C HIS A 18 -18.84 8.31 9.27
N LYS A 19 -19.58 7.22 9.41
CA LYS A 19 -19.09 6.01 10.06
C LYS A 19 -17.87 5.43 9.37
N ALA A 20 -17.90 5.33 8.03
CA ALA A 20 -16.76 4.82 7.26
C ALA A 20 -15.52 5.72 7.39
N ARG A 21 -15.71 7.04 7.44
CA ARG A 21 -14.61 8.01 7.64
C ARG A 21 -13.95 7.86 9.00
N ASP A 22 -14.72 7.62 10.07
CA ASP A 22 -14.17 7.47 11.42
C ASP A 22 -13.41 6.15 11.61
N GLU A 23 -13.77 5.11 10.83
CA GLU A 23 -13.06 3.83 10.77
C GLU A 23 -11.71 3.94 10.02
N VAL A 24 -11.63 4.78 8.98
CA VAL A 24 -10.39 5.01 8.22
C VAL A 24 -9.60 6.15 8.85
N LYS A 25 -8.68 5.80 9.75
CA LYS A 25 -7.72 6.76 10.32
C LYS A 25 -6.44 6.76 9.48
N PRO A 26 -6.22 7.77 8.61
CA PRO A 26 -4.95 7.88 7.91
C PRO A 26 -3.85 8.25 8.91
N ASP A 27 -2.85 7.39 9.03
CA ASP A 27 -1.61 7.69 9.73
C ASP A 27 -0.48 7.91 8.70
N ASN A 28 0.32 8.95 8.92
CA ASN A 28 1.45 9.30 8.07
C ASN A 28 2.74 8.95 8.80
N GLY A 29 3.16 7.69 8.68
CA GLY A 29 4.40 7.18 9.26
C GLY A 29 5.61 7.29 8.32
N ARG A 30 6.81 7.21 8.90
CA ARG A 30 8.05 6.93 8.18
C ARG A 30 8.61 5.62 8.71
N ILE A 31 8.85 4.67 7.83
CA ILE A 31 9.53 3.42 8.13
C ILE A 31 10.78 3.32 7.26
N SER A 32 11.82 2.65 7.78
CA SER A 32 13.02 2.41 6.97
C SER A 32 12.76 1.31 5.94
N ILE A 33 13.54 1.29 4.85
CA ILE A 33 13.46 0.19 3.86
C ILE A 33 13.77 -1.16 4.54
N ALA A 34 14.74 -1.18 5.46
CA ALA A 34 15.11 -2.39 6.20
C ALA A 34 13.96 -2.93 7.06
N GLU A 35 13.27 -2.04 7.78
CA GLU A 35 12.08 -2.36 8.56
C GLU A 35 10.95 -2.87 7.66
N MET A 36 10.69 -2.21 6.53
CA MET A 36 9.67 -2.66 5.58
C MET A 36 9.98 -4.06 5.01
N ILE A 37 11.25 -4.38 4.75
CA ILE A 37 11.68 -5.72 4.34
C ILE A 37 11.46 -6.71 5.48
N SER A 38 11.82 -6.34 6.71
CA SER A 38 11.61 -7.18 7.89
C SER A 38 10.14 -7.55 8.05
N ASN A 39 9.23 -6.56 8.03
CA ASN A 39 7.79 -6.77 8.17
C ASN A 39 7.24 -7.69 7.06
N TYR A 40 7.77 -7.57 5.83
CA TYR A 40 7.41 -8.48 4.74
C TYR A 40 7.90 -9.92 5.01
N THR A 41 9.12 -10.08 5.53
CA THR A 41 9.68 -11.41 5.83
C THR A 41 9.05 -12.09 7.05
N THR A 42 8.61 -11.33 8.05
CA THR A 42 7.91 -11.83 9.24
C THR A 42 6.43 -12.16 8.96
N GLY A 43 5.90 -11.71 7.83
CA GLY A 43 4.49 -11.88 7.46
C GLY A 43 3.56 -10.82 8.05
N GLU A 44 4.12 -9.80 8.71
CA GLU A 44 3.38 -8.64 9.21
C GLU A 44 2.94 -7.71 8.07
N LEU A 45 3.62 -7.76 6.92
CA LEU A 45 3.25 -7.04 5.71
C LEU A 45 2.97 -7.98 4.54
N ILE A 46 1.78 -7.84 3.94
CA ILE A 46 1.30 -8.65 2.84
C ILE A 46 1.11 -7.81 1.56
N LEU A 47 1.66 -8.33 0.46
CA LEU A 47 1.38 -7.83 -0.88
C LEU A 47 0.10 -8.50 -1.41
N ASN A 48 -0.96 -7.73 -1.61
CA ASN A 48 -2.21 -8.31 -2.13
C ASN A 48 -2.04 -8.69 -3.63
N PRO A 49 -2.17 -9.98 -3.99
CA PRO A 49 -1.92 -10.47 -5.35
C PRO A 49 -2.96 -10.00 -6.37
N ASN A 50 -4.15 -9.58 -5.92
CA ASN A 50 -5.19 -9.11 -6.82
C ASN A 50 -4.80 -7.82 -7.57
N PHE A 51 -3.95 -6.97 -6.96
CA PHE A 51 -3.45 -5.74 -7.59
C PHE A 51 -2.34 -5.98 -8.63
N GLN A 52 -1.80 -7.20 -8.73
CA GLN A 52 -0.66 -7.51 -9.61
C GLN A 52 -1.06 -7.96 -11.02
N ARG A 53 -2.36 -8.18 -11.31
CA ARG A 53 -2.81 -8.86 -12.53
C ARG A 53 -2.83 -8.03 -13.81
N MET A 54 -2.88 -6.69 -13.71
CA MET A 54 -3.15 -5.84 -14.87
C MET A 54 -1.93 -5.14 -15.47
N PHE A 55 -0.85 -4.91 -14.69
CA PHE A 55 0.32 -4.17 -15.20
C PHE A 55 1.58 -4.46 -14.38
N ARG A 56 2.58 -5.13 -14.98
CA ARG A 56 3.92 -5.33 -14.38
C ARG A 56 4.91 -4.33 -14.94
N TRP A 57 5.74 -3.76 -14.07
CA TRP A 57 6.83 -2.89 -14.49
C TRP A 57 7.86 -3.63 -15.34
N SER A 58 8.32 -2.99 -16.41
CA SER A 58 9.42 -3.48 -17.24
C SER A 58 10.75 -3.43 -16.46
N PRO A 59 11.76 -4.22 -16.87
CA PRO A 59 13.08 -4.17 -16.23
C PRO A 59 13.67 -2.76 -16.16
N VAL A 60 13.44 -1.93 -17.19
CA VAL A 60 13.91 -0.53 -17.21
C VAL A 60 13.24 0.31 -16.12
N GLN A 61 11.93 0.15 -15.92
CA GLN A 61 11.20 0.87 -14.87
C GLN A 61 11.68 0.46 -13.48
N LYS A 62 11.94 -0.85 -13.29
CA LYS A 62 12.51 -1.38 -12.05
C LYS A 62 13.89 -0.78 -11.77
N SER A 63 14.79 -0.77 -12.76
CA SER A 63 16.14 -0.20 -12.61
C SER A 63 16.11 1.29 -12.26
N ARG A 64 15.25 2.08 -12.91
CA ARG A 64 15.11 3.52 -12.62
C ARG A 64 14.65 3.80 -11.18
N LEU A 65 13.79 2.94 -10.62
CA LEU A 65 13.40 3.07 -9.22
C LEU A 65 14.60 2.86 -8.30
N ILE A 66 15.38 1.80 -8.52
CA ILE A 66 16.57 1.51 -7.71
C ILE A 66 17.59 2.64 -7.83
N GLU A 67 17.84 3.12 -9.05
CA GLU A 67 18.70 4.29 -9.28
C GLU A 67 18.22 5.53 -8.50
N SER A 68 16.92 5.81 -8.52
CA SER A 68 16.34 6.94 -7.77
C SER A 68 16.58 6.81 -6.25
N ILE A 69 16.45 5.60 -5.70
CA ILE A 69 16.74 5.32 -4.28
C ILE A 69 18.22 5.56 -3.97
N LEU A 70 19.13 5.05 -4.82
CA LEU A 70 20.58 5.20 -4.63
C LEU A 70 21.03 6.66 -4.75
N LEU A 71 20.38 7.46 -5.59
CA LEU A 71 20.62 8.89 -5.75
C LEU A 71 19.95 9.76 -4.68
N GLY A 72 19.17 9.17 -3.77
CA GLY A 72 18.46 9.91 -2.72
C GLY A 72 17.29 10.75 -3.24
N ILE A 73 16.74 10.42 -4.42
CA ILE A 73 15.58 11.11 -4.99
C ILE A 73 14.33 10.68 -4.19
N PRO A 74 13.50 11.64 -3.72
CA PRO A 74 12.31 11.31 -2.94
C PRO A 74 11.31 10.52 -3.78
N LEU A 75 10.82 9.42 -3.23
CA LEU A 75 9.79 8.60 -3.85
C LEU A 75 8.39 9.03 -3.40
N PRO A 76 7.35 8.78 -4.21
CA PRO A 76 5.98 8.95 -3.76
C PRO A 76 5.70 8.07 -2.52
N PRO A 77 4.73 8.43 -1.66
CA PRO A 77 4.36 7.61 -0.51
C PRO A 77 3.81 6.24 -0.92
N LEU A 78 3.86 5.29 0.00
CA LEU A 78 3.19 4.00 -0.10
C LEU A 78 1.92 4.05 0.75
N PHE A 79 0.86 3.38 0.29
CA PHE A 79 -0.41 3.33 1.02
C PHE A 79 -0.62 1.91 1.55
N ILE A 80 -0.82 1.80 2.86
CA ILE A 80 -0.96 0.55 3.58
C ILE A 80 -2.27 0.62 4.38
N ALA A 81 -2.99 -0.48 4.42
CA ALA A 81 -4.16 -0.67 5.28
C ALA A 81 -3.85 -1.75 6.30
N GLN A 82 -3.94 -1.40 7.58
CA GLN A 82 -3.78 -2.35 8.67
C GLN A 82 -5.12 -3.03 8.98
N ASP A 83 -5.11 -4.35 9.11
CA ASP A 83 -6.29 -5.11 9.52
C ASP A 83 -6.46 -5.12 11.06
N LYS A 84 -7.54 -5.74 11.54
CA LYS A 84 -7.82 -5.84 13.00
C LYS A 84 -6.81 -6.72 13.75
N ASN A 85 -6.02 -7.52 13.04
CA ASN A 85 -5.01 -8.41 13.58
C ASN A 85 -3.61 -7.77 13.59
N GLY A 86 -3.48 -6.52 13.11
CA GLY A 86 -2.20 -5.82 12.99
C GLY A 86 -1.41 -6.19 11.74
N ILE A 87 -2.03 -6.85 10.76
CA ILE A 87 -1.39 -7.22 9.49
C ILE A 87 -1.56 -6.07 8.49
N ASP A 88 -0.44 -5.61 7.96
CA ASP A 88 -0.36 -4.52 7.01
C ASP A 88 -0.53 -5.02 5.58
N THR A 89 -1.58 -4.55 4.90
CA THR A 89 -1.83 -4.86 3.48
C THR A 89 -1.51 -3.67 2.61
N VAL A 90 -0.65 -3.85 1.62
CA VAL A 90 -0.31 -2.77 0.67
C VAL A 90 -1.46 -2.53 -0.30
N ILE A 91 -1.96 -1.30 -0.33
CA ILE A 91 -3.05 -0.84 -1.20
C ILE A 91 -2.49 -0.23 -2.49
N ASP A 92 -1.46 0.62 -2.38
CA ASP A 92 -0.76 1.19 -3.53
C ASP A 92 0.76 1.11 -3.35
N GLY A 93 1.47 1.01 -4.47
CA GLY A 93 2.92 0.88 -4.51
C GLY A 93 3.43 -0.56 -4.51
N VAL A 94 2.56 -1.54 -4.76
CA VAL A 94 2.92 -2.96 -4.88
C VAL A 94 4.08 -3.20 -5.86
N GLN A 95 4.10 -2.51 -7.01
CA GLN A 95 5.20 -2.64 -7.98
C GLN A 95 6.52 -2.06 -7.46
N ARG A 96 6.47 -0.96 -6.70
CA ARG A 96 7.64 -0.33 -6.08
C ARG A 96 8.24 -1.25 -5.02
N LEU A 97 7.40 -1.71 -4.10
CA LEU A 97 7.83 -2.61 -3.03
C LEU A 97 8.33 -3.95 -3.58
N SER A 98 7.63 -4.53 -4.55
CA SER A 98 8.07 -5.77 -5.24
C SER A 98 9.45 -5.61 -5.88
N THR A 99 9.70 -4.47 -6.53
CA THR A 99 11.01 -4.18 -7.13
C THR A 99 12.11 -4.09 -6.07
N ILE A 100 11.85 -3.40 -4.96
CA ILE A 100 12.81 -3.28 -3.84
C ILE A 100 13.11 -4.67 -3.25
N LEU A 101 12.08 -5.47 -2.99
CA LEU A 101 12.20 -6.83 -2.46
C LEU A 101 12.93 -7.78 -3.42
N GLU A 102 12.69 -7.66 -4.72
CA GLU A 102 13.38 -8.45 -5.75
C GLU A 102 14.87 -8.09 -5.83
N PHE A 103 15.18 -6.79 -5.76
CA PHE A 103 16.55 -6.30 -5.76
C PHE A 103 17.33 -6.78 -4.53
N THR A 104 16.70 -6.73 -3.34
CA THR A 104 17.34 -7.17 -2.09
C THR A 104 17.48 -8.69 -2.03
N LYS A 105 16.49 -9.47 -2.49
CA LYS A 105 16.62 -10.93 -2.56
C LYS A 105 17.77 -11.38 -3.45
N LYS A 106 18.02 -10.70 -4.58
CA LYS A 106 19.18 -11.01 -5.43
C LYS A 106 20.51 -10.78 -4.73
N SER A 107 20.60 -9.79 -3.83
CA SER A 107 21.85 -9.48 -3.13
C SER A 107 22.21 -10.49 -2.04
N PHE A 108 21.25 -11.29 -1.55
CA PHE A 108 21.49 -12.28 -0.49
C PHE A 108 21.76 -13.71 -0.99
N CYS A 109 21.62 -13.99 -2.31
CA CYS A 109 21.86 -15.34 -2.86
C CYS A 109 23.27 -15.56 -3.42
N ASP A 110 24.18 -14.57 -3.36
CA ASP A 110 25.54 -14.65 -3.91
C ASP A 110 26.65 -14.75 -2.84
N ILE A 111 26.41 -15.47 -1.72
CA ILE A 111 27.43 -15.74 -0.68
C ILE A 111 27.54 -17.24 -0.40
#